data_AF-A0AA85FPP6-F1
#
_entry.id   AF-A0AA85FPP6-F1
#
_cell.length_a   1.000
_cell.length_b   1.000
_cell.length_c   1.000
_cell.angle_alpha   90.00
_cell.angle_beta   90.00
_cell.angle_gamma   90.00
#
_symmetry.space_group_name_H-M   'P 1'
#
loop_
_entity.id
_entity.type
_entity.pdbx_description
1 polymer ?
#
loop_
_entity_poly.entity_id
_entity_poly.type
_entity_poly.pdbx_seq_one_letter_code
_entity_poly.pdbx_strand_id
1 'polypeptide(L)'
;MGLIKSVMESVDILIETENNERLLLCLKLLFLVTALNSASRQELIKSNALQMLMKIVKMKSSKITDLNVSAEALKVVYNILYSIRDEDVTKELGDDIQNLVVMLRCILQDPMLNEFISYALVSQVVNVLNIIPKHLYKHLLDGNFSDHATDNLIKDSAPENKTNGISSIEILIDFLHSQLKLDAGKESETASDIRTDERICPILNCLTRASKSNRRIRKFCRLKVLPYLGKDVKRLPEDGDSIRNYLCKLLTHPVQIVGESAALFIFVLCKENRFP
;
A
#
# COMPACT_ATOMS: atom_id res chain seq x y z
N MET A 1 -10.47 -6.39 -30.75
CA MET A 1 -10.26 -4.92 -30.79
C MET A 1 -11.51 -4.09 -30.43
N GLY A 2 -12.75 -4.63 -30.41
CA GLY A 2 -13.94 -3.81 -30.11
C GLY A 2 -14.33 -3.68 -28.63
N LEU A 3 -14.11 -4.72 -27.81
CA LEU A 3 -14.66 -4.76 -26.45
C LEU A 3 -14.02 -3.75 -25.50
N ILE A 4 -12.69 -3.66 -25.45
CA ILE A 4 -11.97 -2.76 -24.53
C ILE A 4 -12.32 -1.31 -24.83
N LYS A 5 -12.25 -0.92 -26.10
CA LYS A 5 -12.62 0.43 -26.53
C LYS A 5 -14.07 0.77 -26.15
N SER A 6 -15.02 -0.12 -26.43
CA SER A 6 -16.43 0.09 -26.08
C SER A 6 -16.67 0.17 -24.57
N VAL A 7 -15.97 -0.65 -23.78
CA VAL A 7 -16.05 -0.59 -22.31
C VAL A 7 -15.43 0.70 -21.78
N MET A 8 -14.30 1.15 -22.33
CA MET A 8 -13.66 2.41 -21.95
C MET A 8 -14.55 3.62 -22.27
N GLU A 9 -15.16 3.66 -23.46
CA GLU A 9 -16.16 4.68 -23.82
C GLU A 9 -17.36 4.67 -22.86
N SER A 10 -17.83 3.47 -22.48
CA SER A 10 -18.91 3.32 -21.50
C SER A 10 -18.49 3.82 -20.11
N VAL A 11 -17.26 3.53 -19.67
CA VAL A 11 -16.72 4.01 -18.39
C VAL A 11 -16.68 5.53 -18.36
N ASP A 12 -16.21 6.18 -19.42
CA ASP A 12 -16.19 7.65 -19.51
C ASP A 12 -17.57 8.28 -19.31
N ILE A 13 -18.60 7.73 -19.97
CA ILE A 13 -19.99 8.20 -19.82
C ILE A 13 -20.52 7.92 -18.41
N LEU A 14 -20.19 6.76 -17.84
CA LEU A 14 -20.67 6.34 -16.52
C LEU A 14 -20.04 7.12 -15.37
N ILE A 15 -18.85 7.70 -15.56
CA ILE A 15 -18.21 8.60 -14.60
C ILE A 15 -19.10 9.84 -14.36
N GLU A 16 -19.72 10.37 -15.41
CA GLU A 16 -20.52 11.59 -15.36
C GLU A 16 -21.95 11.37 -14.86
N THR A 17 -22.51 10.18 -15.14
CA THR A 17 -23.91 9.85 -14.80
C THR A 17 -24.12 9.33 -13.37
N GLU A 18 -23.05 9.25 -12.57
CA GLU A 18 -23.02 8.73 -11.18
C GLU A 18 -23.66 7.33 -10.98
N ASN A 19 -23.81 6.54 -12.06
CA ASN A 19 -24.34 5.18 -11.99
C ASN A 19 -23.26 4.17 -11.53
N ASN A 20 -23.06 4.10 -10.21
CA ASN A 20 -21.99 3.32 -9.59
C ASN A 20 -22.10 1.81 -9.85
N GLU A 21 -23.31 1.25 -9.93
CA GLU A 21 -23.50 -0.19 -10.17
C GLU A 21 -22.98 -0.60 -11.54
N ARG A 22 -23.36 0.15 -12.59
CA ARG A 22 -22.88 -0.10 -13.95
C ARG A 22 -21.38 0.16 -14.06
N LEU A 23 -20.89 1.23 -13.43
CA LEU A 23 -19.46 1.53 -13.40
C LEU A 23 -18.66 0.39 -12.75
N LEU A 24 -19.14 -0.15 -11.62
CA LEU A 24 -18.51 -1.28 -10.94
C LEU A 24 -18.48 -2.53 -11.83
N LEU A 25 -19.55 -2.82 -12.57
CA LEU A 25 -19.59 -3.95 -13.51
C LEU A 25 -18.57 -3.76 -14.65
N CYS A 26 -18.46 -2.56 -15.22
CA CYS A 26 -17.46 -2.25 -16.24
C CYS A 26 -16.03 -2.42 -15.69
N LEU A 27 -15.76 -1.97 -14.48
CA LEU A 27 -14.44 -2.12 -13.84
C LEU A 27 -14.10 -3.58 -13.56
N LYS A 28 -15.06 -4.39 -13.08
CA LYS A 28 -14.88 -5.84 -12.90
C LYS A 28 -14.58 -6.54 -14.23
N LEU A 29 -15.27 -6.16 -15.30
CA LEU A 29 -15.01 -6.69 -16.63
C LEU A 29 -13.60 -6.32 -17.11
N LEU A 30 -13.19 -5.05 -16.94
CA LEU A 30 -11.83 -4.61 -17.25
C LEU A 30 -10.79 -5.38 -16.43
N PHE A 31 -11.04 -5.60 -15.13
CA PHE A 31 -10.16 -6.38 -14.27
C PHE A 31 -9.98 -7.81 -14.79
N LEU A 32 -11.07 -8.50 -15.13
CA LEU A 32 -11.01 -9.85 -15.69
C LEU A 32 -10.27 -9.90 -17.03
N VAL A 33 -10.59 -8.99 -17.95
CA VAL A 33 -9.98 -8.96 -19.28
C VAL A 33 -8.49 -8.64 -19.21
N THR A 34 -8.08 -7.74 -18.31
CA THR A 34 -6.67 -7.38 -18.11
C THR A 34 -5.89 -8.45 -17.35
N ALA A 35 -6.53 -9.22 -16.47
CA ALA A 35 -5.91 -10.36 -15.81
C ALA A 35 -5.60 -11.48 -16.82
N LEU A 36 -6.55 -11.78 -17.71
CA LEU A 36 -6.48 -12.93 -18.62
C LEU A 36 -5.68 -12.66 -19.91
N ASN A 37 -5.57 -11.41 -20.36
CA ASN A 37 -4.97 -11.09 -21.66
C ASN A 37 -3.92 -9.97 -21.59
N SER A 38 -2.69 -10.28 -21.99
CA SER A 38 -1.59 -9.31 -22.05
C SER A 38 -1.78 -8.24 -23.12
N ALA A 39 -2.39 -8.59 -24.26
CA ALA A 39 -2.68 -7.63 -25.33
C ALA A 39 -3.66 -6.55 -24.84
N SER A 40 -4.64 -6.93 -24.01
CA SER A 40 -5.57 -5.99 -23.39
C SER A 40 -4.87 -4.99 -22.47
N ARG A 41 -3.88 -5.44 -21.70
CA ARG A 41 -3.08 -4.55 -20.84
C ARG A 41 -2.31 -3.54 -21.67
N GLN A 42 -1.66 -4.00 -22.73
CA GLN A 42 -0.89 -3.15 -23.64
C GLN A 42 -1.77 -2.15 -24.39
N GLU A 43 -2.98 -2.54 -24.79
CA GLU A 43 -3.97 -1.65 -25.40
C GLU A 43 -4.38 -0.53 -24.42
N LEU A 44 -4.65 -0.87 -23.16
CA LEU A 44 -5.01 0.11 -22.13
C LEU A 44 -3.85 1.05 -21.77
N ILE A 45 -2.61 0.55 -21.66
CA ILE A 45 -1.41 1.39 -21.41
C ILE A 45 -1.22 2.44 -22.51
N LYS A 46 -1.47 2.07 -23.78
CA LYS A 46 -1.33 2.98 -24.93
C LYS A 46 -2.48 3.99 -25.05
N SER A 47 -3.49 3.86 -24.20
CA SER A 47 -4.66 4.75 -24.15
C SER A 47 -4.62 5.61 -22.88
N ASN A 48 -5.59 6.50 -22.72
CA ASN A 48 -5.72 7.33 -21.52
C ASN A 48 -6.35 6.59 -20.32
N ALA A 49 -6.25 5.25 -20.28
CA ALA A 49 -6.94 4.44 -19.29
C ALA A 49 -6.43 4.68 -17.87
N LEU A 50 -5.12 4.89 -17.69
CA LEU A 50 -4.54 5.15 -16.38
C LEU A 50 -5.09 6.45 -15.79
N GLN A 51 -5.10 7.54 -16.57
CA GLN A 51 -5.62 8.84 -16.12
C GLN A 51 -7.13 8.78 -15.85
N MET A 52 -7.88 8.02 -16.65
CA MET A 52 -9.31 7.79 -16.43
C MET A 52 -9.58 7.03 -15.13
N LEU A 53 -8.86 5.93 -14.88
CA LEU A 53 -8.99 5.14 -13.64
C LEU A 53 -8.60 5.98 -12.42
N MET A 54 -7.55 6.78 -12.53
CA MET A 54 -7.14 7.76 -11.52
C MET A 54 -8.25 8.79 -11.24
N LYS A 55 -8.93 9.31 -12.27
CA LYS A 55 -10.08 10.21 -12.12
C LYS A 55 -11.22 9.54 -11.34
N ILE A 56 -11.55 8.29 -11.66
CA ILE A 56 -12.58 7.50 -10.95
C ILE A 56 -12.23 7.38 -9.47
N VAL A 57 -11.02 6.91 -9.17
CA VAL A 57 -10.57 6.70 -7.79
C VAL A 57 -10.67 8.01 -7.02
N LYS A 58 -10.12 9.11 -7.55
CA LYS A 58 -10.16 10.42 -6.90
C LYS A 58 -11.58 10.92 -6.63
N MET A 59 -12.49 10.77 -7.60
CA MET A 59 -13.87 11.23 -7.46
C MET A 59 -14.64 10.44 -6.40
N LYS A 60 -14.48 9.11 -6.38
CA LYS A 60 -15.27 8.21 -5.51
C LYS A 60 -14.67 8.06 -4.12
N SER A 61 -13.35 8.19 -3.96
CA SER A 61 -12.69 8.21 -2.65
C SER A 61 -12.96 9.52 -1.91
N SER A 62 -12.80 10.67 -2.57
CA SER A 62 -12.96 12.00 -1.92
C SER A 62 -14.38 12.27 -1.42
N LYS A 63 -15.39 11.70 -2.08
CA LYS A 63 -16.78 11.79 -1.65
C LYS A 63 -17.20 10.64 -0.73
N ILE A 64 -16.35 9.63 -0.54
CA ILE A 64 -16.64 8.35 0.17
C ILE A 64 -17.96 7.73 -0.30
N THR A 65 -18.32 7.98 -1.55
CA THR A 65 -19.59 7.52 -2.10
C THR A 65 -19.54 6.05 -2.45
N ASP A 66 -18.37 5.57 -2.86
CA ASP A 66 -18.19 4.18 -3.28
C ASP A 66 -16.73 3.73 -3.26
N LEU A 67 -16.30 3.20 -2.11
CA LEU A 67 -14.94 2.66 -1.94
C LEU A 67 -14.73 1.36 -2.73
N ASN A 68 -15.81 0.63 -3.06
CA ASN A 68 -15.72 -0.59 -3.86
C ASN A 68 -15.36 -0.27 -5.31
N VAL A 69 -15.98 0.76 -5.89
CA VAL A 69 -15.60 1.26 -7.23
C VAL A 69 -14.14 1.70 -7.24
N SER A 70 -13.70 2.42 -6.19
CA SER A 70 -12.29 2.86 -6.06
C SER A 70 -11.34 1.67 -5.96
N ALA A 71 -11.67 0.67 -5.14
CA ALA A 71 -10.86 -0.54 -4.99
C ALA A 71 -10.80 -1.34 -6.30
N GLU A 72 -11.92 -1.49 -7.01
CA GLU A 72 -11.95 -2.22 -8.28
C GLU A 72 -11.14 -1.49 -9.36
N ALA A 73 -11.22 -0.17 -9.43
CA ALA A 73 -10.39 0.62 -10.33
C ALA A 73 -8.89 0.43 -10.05
N LEU A 74 -8.47 0.40 -8.77
CA LEU A 74 -7.08 0.13 -8.39
C LEU A 74 -6.61 -1.28 -8.77
N LYS A 75 -7.50 -2.29 -8.79
CA LYS A 75 -7.14 -3.63 -9.31
C LYS A 75 -6.85 -3.60 -10.81
N VAL A 76 -7.62 -2.83 -11.58
CA VAL A 76 -7.35 -2.63 -13.02
C VAL A 76 -6.02 -1.90 -13.21
N VAL A 77 -5.75 -0.85 -12.42
CA VAL A 77 -4.46 -0.13 -12.41
C VAL A 77 -3.32 -1.11 -12.11
N TYR A 78 -3.46 -1.96 -11.10
CA TYR A 78 -2.47 -2.98 -10.76
C TYR A 78 -2.16 -3.88 -11.97
N ASN A 79 -3.18 -4.44 -12.61
CA ASN A 79 -3.00 -5.33 -13.76
C ASN A 79 -2.27 -4.64 -14.91
N ILE A 80 -2.69 -3.42 -15.26
CA ILE A 80 -2.09 -2.62 -16.33
C ILE A 80 -0.60 -2.40 -16.04
N LEU A 81 -0.28 -1.86 -14.86
CA LEU A 81 1.07 -1.45 -14.50
C LEU A 81 2.00 -2.64 -14.21
N TYR A 82 1.49 -3.76 -13.70
CA TYR A 82 2.29 -4.97 -13.41
C TYR A 82 3.02 -5.50 -14.65
N SER A 83 2.45 -5.25 -15.84
CA SER A 83 3.00 -5.74 -17.11
C SER A 83 4.05 -4.84 -17.76
N ILE A 84 4.35 -3.68 -17.16
CA ILE A 84 5.30 -2.71 -17.71
C ILE A 84 6.70 -3.04 -17.23
N ARG A 85 7.67 -3.10 -18.16
CA ARG A 85 9.10 -3.14 -17.82
C ARG A 85 9.62 -1.72 -17.70
N ASP A 86 10.65 -1.51 -16.87
CA ASP A 86 11.24 -0.17 -16.66
C ASP A 86 11.69 0.50 -17.97
N GLU A 87 12.14 -0.30 -18.96
CA GLU A 87 12.56 0.16 -20.29
C GLU A 87 11.40 0.68 -21.16
N ASP A 88 10.18 0.21 -20.92
CA ASP A 88 8.98 0.55 -21.70
C ASP A 88 8.27 1.81 -21.14
N VAL A 89 8.79 2.40 -20.04
CA VAL A 89 8.19 3.58 -19.39
C VAL A 89 8.53 4.85 -20.17
N THR A 90 7.55 5.40 -20.88
CA THR A 90 7.66 6.73 -21.48
C THR A 90 7.70 7.81 -20.41
N LYS A 91 8.19 9.01 -20.75
CA LYS A 91 8.20 10.15 -19.82
C LYS A 91 6.79 10.49 -19.31
N GLU A 92 5.81 10.52 -20.22
CA GLU A 92 4.41 10.81 -19.90
C GLU A 92 3.83 9.78 -18.92
N LEU A 93 4.05 8.49 -19.19
CA LEU A 93 3.61 7.42 -18.31
C LEU A 93 4.31 7.48 -16.94
N GLY A 94 5.58 7.86 -16.91
CA GLY A 94 6.33 8.12 -15.68
C GLY A 94 5.70 9.23 -14.84
N ASP A 95 5.31 10.34 -15.47
CA ASP A 95 4.63 11.46 -14.80
C ASP A 95 3.25 11.04 -14.28
N ASP A 96 2.51 10.22 -15.02
CA ASP A 96 1.23 9.66 -14.58
C ASP A 96 1.37 8.70 -13.40
N ILE A 97 2.39 7.83 -13.40
CA ILE A 97 2.69 6.94 -12.28
C ILE A 97 3.09 7.78 -11.05
N GLN A 98 3.85 8.86 -11.22
CA GLN A 98 4.16 9.78 -10.12
C GLN A 98 2.88 10.40 -9.54
N ASN A 99 1.98 10.90 -10.40
CA ASN A 99 0.69 11.46 -10.00
C ASN A 99 -0.19 10.42 -9.29
N LEU A 100 -0.13 9.15 -9.72
CA LEU A 100 -0.78 8.03 -9.05
C LEU A 100 -0.23 7.86 -7.62
N VAL A 101 1.08 7.87 -7.41
CA VAL A 101 1.66 7.75 -6.06
C VAL A 101 1.21 8.88 -5.15
N VAL A 102 1.15 10.12 -5.66
CA VAL A 102 0.63 11.28 -4.91
C VAL A 102 -0.84 11.08 -4.57
N MET A 103 -1.66 10.58 -5.50
CA MET A 103 -3.06 10.25 -5.24
C MET A 103 -3.21 9.17 -4.16
N LEU A 104 -2.43 8.10 -4.23
CA LEU A 104 -2.44 7.03 -3.23
C LEU A 104 -2.05 7.56 -1.85
N ARG A 105 -1.09 8.47 -1.77
CA ARG A 105 -0.75 9.18 -0.52
C ARG A 105 -1.97 9.93 0.02
N CYS A 106 -2.65 10.72 -0.81
CA CYS A 106 -3.84 11.46 -0.40
C CYS A 106 -4.98 10.54 0.06
N ILE A 107 -5.19 9.41 -0.60
CA ILE A 107 -6.17 8.39 -0.17
C ILE A 107 -5.81 7.88 1.21
N LEU A 108 -4.55 7.47 1.44
CA LEU A 108 -4.13 6.96 2.73
C LEU A 108 -4.41 8.00 3.83
N GLN A 109 -4.10 9.27 3.58
CA GLN A 109 -4.21 10.35 4.55
C GLN A 109 -5.61 10.96 4.71
N ASP A 110 -6.63 10.40 4.05
CA ASP A 110 -7.99 10.90 4.16
C ASP A 110 -8.55 10.60 5.57
N PRO A 111 -8.83 11.63 6.40
CA PRO A 111 -9.25 11.43 7.79
C PRO A 111 -10.61 10.73 7.91
N MET A 112 -11.38 10.68 6.83
CA MET A 112 -12.69 10.06 6.81
C MET A 112 -12.63 8.55 6.48
N LEU A 113 -11.48 8.06 6.04
CA LEU A 113 -11.22 6.63 5.85
C LEU A 113 -10.80 6.01 7.20
N ASN A 114 -11.77 5.49 7.95
CA ASN A 114 -11.47 4.76 9.19
C ASN A 114 -10.95 3.34 8.93
N GLU A 115 -10.36 2.73 9.97
CA GLU A 115 -9.62 1.46 9.91
C GLU A 115 -10.45 0.28 9.39
N PHE A 116 -11.76 0.25 9.65
CA PHE A 116 -12.63 -0.86 9.27
C PHE A 116 -13.27 -0.69 7.89
N ILE A 117 -13.65 0.54 7.51
CA ILE A 117 -14.34 0.80 6.25
C ILE A 117 -13.37 0.83 5.05
N SER A 118 -12.12 1.25 5.29
CA SER A 118 -11.14 1.48 4.21
C SER A 118 -10.22 0.30 3.93
N TYR A 119 -10.27 -0.77 4.74
CA TYR A 119 -9.31 -1.87 4.69
C TYR A 119 -9.13 -2.48 3.29
N ALA A 120 -10.23 -2.74 2.58
CA ALA A 120 -10.19 -3.31 1.24
C ALA A 120 -9.52 -2.35 0.24
N LEU A 121 -9.77 -1.05 0.38
CA LEU A 121 -9.14 -0.01 -0.45
C LEU A 121 -7.65 0.11 -0.13
N VAL A 122 -7.27 0.17 1.16
CA VAL A 122 -5.86 0.22 1.59
C VAL A 122 -5.09 -1.00 1.10
N SER A 123 -5.70 -2.19 1.13
CA SER A 123 -5.12 -3.41 0.55
C SER A 123 -4.81 -3.24 -0.95
N GLN A 124 -5.74 -2.66 -1.73
CA GLN A 124 -5.47 -2.37 -3.14
C GLN A 124 -4.41 -1.28 -3.34
N VAL A 125 -4.35 -0.27 -2.47
CA VAL A 125 -3.26 0.73 -2.47
C VAL A 125 -1.91 0.04 -2.26
N VAL A 126 -1.81 -0.87 -1.29
CA VAL A 126 -0.59 -1.66 -1.03
C VAL A 126 -0.18 -2.48 -2.25
N ASN A 127 -1.13 -3.15 -2.90
CA ASN A 127 -0.88 -3.94 -4.10
C ASN A 127 -0.33 -3.07 -5.24
N VAL A 128 -0.94 -1.91 -5.49
CA VAL A 128 -0.45 -0.97 -6.49
C VAL A 128 0.94 -0.45 -6.12
N LEU A 129 1.21 -0.10 -4.86
CA LEU A 129 2.55 0.34 -4.45
C LEU A 129 3.63 -0.73 -4.71
N ASN A 130 3.30 -2.02 -4.58
CA ASN A 130 4.23 -3.13 -4.83
C ASN A 130 4.72 -3.25 -6.27
N ILE A 131 4.07 -2.60 -7.24
CA ILE A 131 4.51 -2.56 -8.64
C ILE A 131 5.14 -1.21 -9.02
N ILE A 132 5.02 -0.18 -8.18
CA ILE A 132 5.60 1.14 -8.45
C ILE A 132 7.14 1.08 -8.46
N PRO A 133 7.81 1.79 -9.39
CA PRO A 133 9.26 1.96 -9.39
C PRO A 133 9.81 2.54 -8.07
N LYS A 134 10.94 1.99 -7.59
CA LYS A 134 11.51 2.35 -6.28
C LYS A 134 11.72 3.85 -6.08
N HIS A 135 12.18 4.56 -7.11
CA HIS A 135 12.50 5.99 -7.01
C HIS A 135 11.27 6.89 -6.76
N LEU A 136 10.06 6.40 -7.02
CA LEU A 136 8.81 7.17 -6.83
C LEU A 136 8.25 7.09 -5.40
N TYR A 137 8.73 6.17 -4.56
CA TYR A 137 8.32 6.08 -3.16
C TYR A 137 8.59 7.36 -2.35
N LYS A 138 9.51 8.22 -2.81
CA LYS A 138 9.73 9.55 -2.21
C LYS A 138 8.46 10.42 -2.20
N HIS A 139 7.53 10.19 -3.12
CA HIS A 139 6.26 10.93 -3.21
C HIS A 139 5.21 10.47 -2.19
N LEU A 140 5.45 9.39 -1.44
CA LEU A 140 4.64 9.03 -0.27
C LEU A 140 4.92 9.93 0.93
N LEU A 141 6.08 10.59 0.97
CA LEU A 141 6.40 11.56 2.02
C LEU A 141 5.66 12.86 1.77
N ASP A 142 5.14 13.48 2.82
CA ASP A 142 4.63 14.85 2.74
C ASP A 142 5.78 15.83 2.48
N GLY A 143 5.47 16.96 1.83
CA GLY A 143 6.44 18.06 1.68
C GLY A 143 6.98 18.58 3.03
N ASN A 144 6.24 18.34 4.11
CA ASN A 144 6.59 18.71 5.48
C ASN A 144 7.43 17.65 6.23
N PHE A 145 7.87 16.57 5.56
CA PHE A 145 8.91 15.66 6.09
C PHE A 145 10.27 16.39 6.17
N SER A 146 10.36 17.35 7.09
CA SER A 146 11.61 18.01 7.44
C SER A 146 12.54 17.01 8.14
N ASP A 147 13.85 17.13 7.91
CA ASP A 147 14.85 16.28 8.56
C ASP A 147 14.78 16.39 10.10
N HIS A 148 14.26 17.49 10.63
CA HIS A 148 14.08 17.76 12.06
C HIS A 148 12.90 17.01 12.72
N ALA A 149 11.86 16.60 11.97
CA ALA A 149 10.74 15.84 12.53
C ALA A 149 11.20 14.48 13.10
N THR A 150 12.27 13.92 12.53
CA THR A 150 12.85 12.66 13.01
C THR A 150 13.73 12.80 14.24
N ASP A 151 14.12 14.02 14.63
CA ASP A 151 14.84 14.30 15.88
C ASP A 151 13.88 14.75 16.99
N ASN A 152 12.73 15.33 16.65
CA ASN A 152 11.69 15.68 17.62
C ASN A 152 10.92 14.45 18.15
N LEU A 153 10.91 13.32 17.43
CA LEU A 153 10.38 12.04 17.96
C LEU A 153 11.25 11.44 19.09
N ILE A 154 12.40 12.05 19.41
CA ILE A 154 13.31 11.63 20.49
C ILE A 154 13.07 12.46 21.77
N LYS A 155 12.22 13.49 21.73
CA LYS A 155 11.91 14.33 22.89
C LYS A 155 10.44 14.20 23.28
N ASP A 156 10.18 13.38 24.30
CA ASP A 156 8.90 13.33 24.99
C ASP A 156 8.54 14.68 25.66
N SER A 157 7.23 14.89 25.84
CA SER A 157 6.56 15.84 26.74
C SER A 157 6.50 17.34 26.38
N ALA A 158 5.51 17.73 25.55
CA ALA A 158 4.59 18.87 25.76
C ALA A 158 3.75 19.17 24.50
N PRO A 159 2.51 19.68 24.63
CA PRO A 159 1.58 19.83 23.53
C PRO A 159 1.78 21.19 22.85
N GLU A 160 2.50 21.22 21.73
CA GLU A 160 2.49 22.39 20.86
C GLU A 160 1.84 22.05 19.52
N ASN A 161 0.75 22.79 19.28
CA ASN A 161 -0.10 22.81 18.10
C ASN A 161 0.68 22.84 16.78
N LYS A 162 1.11 21.68 16.31
CA LYS A 162 1.22 21.38 14.89
C LYS A 162 0.13 20.38 14.59
N THR A 163 -0.75 20.76 13.67
CA THR A 163 -1.59 19.84 12.92
C THR A 163 -0.65 18.85 12.20
N ASN A 164 -0.18 17.84 12.93
CA ASN A 164 0.60 16.73 12.40
C ASN A 164 -0.36 15.93 11.53
N GLY A 165 -0.44 16.30 10.24
CA GLY A 165 -1.07 15.44 9.25
C GLY A 165 -0.51 14.04 9.41
N ILE A 166 -1.39 13.04 9.48
CA ILE A 166 -0.99 11.64 9.65
C ILE A 166 -0.12 11.28 8.43
N SER A 167 1.07 10.75 8.69
CA SER A 167 1.97 10.34 7.60
C SER A 167 1.38 9.12 6.89
N SER A 168 1.36 9.11 5.55
CA SER A 168 0.91 7.93 4.79
C SER A 168 1.67 6.65 5.17
N ILE A 169 2.95 6.78 5.55
CA ILE A 169 3.78 5.66 6.01
C ILE A 169 3.31 5.16 7.38
N GLU A 170 2.82 6.04 8.26
CA GLU A 170 2.25 5.65 9.55
C GLU A 170 0.99 4.79 9.34
N ILE A 171 0.13 5.19 8.43
CA ILE A 171 -1.09 4.46 8.07
C ILE A 171 -0.78 3.07 7.51
N LEU A 172 0.29 2.94 6.70
CA LEU A 172 0.77 1.65 6.22
C LEU A 172 1.33 0.76 7.36
N ILE A 173 1.99 1.36 8.36
CA ILE A 173 2.50 0.64 9.55
C ILE A 173 1.34 0.19 10.43
N ASP A 174 0.33 1.03 10.64
CA ASP A 174 -0.87 0.69 11.40
C ASP A 174 -1.64 -0.41 10.69
N PHE A 175 -1.80 -0.32 9.36
CA PHE A 175 -2.38 -1.39 8.55
C PHE A 175 -1.62 -2.72 8.71
N LEU A 176 -0.28 -2.70 8.70
CA LEU A 176 0.54 -3.89 9.02
C LEU A 176 0.25 -4.42 10.42
N HIS A 177 0.14 -3.57 11.44
CA HIS A 177 -0.14 -4.00 12.81
C HIS A 177 -1.49 -4.71 12.90
N SER A 178 -2.51 -4.18 12.24
CA SER A 178 -3.84 -4.78 12.19
C SER A 178 -3.83 -6.11 11.43
N GLN A 179 -3.01 -6.24 10.37
CA GLN A 179 -2.78 -7.56 9.75
C GLN A 179 -2.20 -8.58 10.71
N LEU A 180 -1.17 -8.19 11.46
CA LEU A 180 -0.45 -9.06 12.38
C LEU A 180 -1.35 -9.52 13.54
N LYS A 181 -2.15 -8.62 14.11
CA LYS A 181 -3.13 -8.95 15.15
C LYS A 181 -4.18 -9.97 14.68
N LEU A 182 -4.73 -9.74 13.48
CA LEU A 182 -5.67 -10.65 12.85
C LEU A 182 -5.06 -12.02 12.54
N ASP A 183 -3.74 -12.11 12.35
CA ASP A 183 -3.04 -13.39 12.16
C ASP A 183 -2.86 -14.14 13.47
N ALA A 184 -2.40 -13.44 14.51
CA ALA A 184 -2.21 -14.00 15.84
C ALA A 184 -3.54 -14.44 16.50
N GLY A 185 -4.67 -13.81 16.15
CA GLY A 185 -5.99 -14.18 16.66
C GLY A 185 -6.58 -15.48 16.06
N LYS A 186 -5.96 -16.07 15.03
CA LYS A 186 -6.45 -17.30 14.35
C LYS A 186 -5.97 -18.60 15.02
N GLU A 187 -5.50 -18.55 16.26
CA GLU A 187 -5.08 -19.74 17.02
C GLU A 187 -6.23 -20.70 17.38
N SER A 188 -7.49 -20.35 17.09
CA SER A 188 -8.65 -21.22 17.30
C SER A 188 -9.52 -21.34 16.05
N GLU A 189 -9.53 -22.56 15.51
CA GLU A 189 -10.62 -23.19 14.78
C GLU A 189 -10.99 -22.67 13.37
N THR A 190 -10.88 -23.62 12.44
CA THR A 190 -11.50 -23.69 11.12
C THR A 190 -10.93 -22.79 10.03
N ALA A 191 -10.39 -23.48 9.03
CA ALA A 191 -10.13 -23.02 7.67
C ALA A 191 -11.14 -21.96 7.20
N SER A 192 -10.71 -20.69 7.26
CA SER A 192 -11.21 -19.63 6.39
C SER A 192 -10.03 -19.14 5.54
N ASP A 193 -9.71 -19.97 4.55
CA ASP A 193 -9.24 -19.76 3.16
C ASP A 193 -8.42 -18.53 2.71
N ILE A 194 -8.12 -17.54 3.55
CA ILE A 194 -7.19 -16.47 3.19
C ILE A 194 -5.81 -16.88 3.69
N ARG A 195 -5.03 -17.39 2.74
CA ARG A 195 -3.59 -17.60 2.80
C ARG A 195 -2.90 -16.41 3.50
N THR A 196 -2.35 -16.63 4.70
CA THR A 196 -1.66 -15.59 5.51
C THR A 196 -0.61 -14.85 4.68
N ASP A 197 0.07 -15.55 3.78
CA ASP A 197 1.02 -14.98 2.83
C ASP A 197 0.39 -13.97 1.87
N GLU A 198 -0.82 -14.18 1.38
CA GLU A 198 -1.52 -13.23 0.50
C GLU A 198 -1.92 -11.94 1.22
N ARG A 199 -1.98 -11.97 2.54
CA ARG A 199 -2.43 -10.84 3.35
C ARG A 199 -1.27 -10.05 3.97
N ILE A 200 -0.29 -10.75 4.55
CA ILE A 200 0.83 -10.11 5.27
C ILE A 200 1.98 -9.77 4.32
N CYS A 201 2.33 -10.66 3.38
CA CYS A 201 3.50 -10.46 2.53
C CYS A 201 3.39 -9.20 1.64
N PRO A 202 2.22 -8.81 1.07
CA PRO A 202 2.13 -7.59 0.27
C PRO A 202 2.49 -6.33 1.07
N ILE A 203 2.01 -6.19 2.31
CA ILE A 203 2.31 -5.01 3.12
C ILE A 203 3.77 -5.03 3.63
N LEU A 204 4.30 -6.19 4.02
CA LEU A 204 5.72 -6.32 4.37
C LEU A 204 6.63 -5.96 3.19
N ASN A 205 6.32 -6.48 2.01
CA ASN A 205 7.07 -6.17 0.79
C ASN A 205 6.98 -4.67 0.45
N CYS A 206 5.81 -4.07 0.57
CA CYS A 206 5.61 -2.65 0.29
C CYS A 206 6.47 -1.77 1.21
N LEU A 207 6.41 -2.00 2.52
CA LEU A 207 7.20 -1.26 3.51
C LEU A 207 8.71 -1.53 3.37
N THR A 208 9.09 -2.75 2.98
CA THR A 208 10.48 -3.11 2.67
C THR A 208 10.99 -2.34 1.46
N ARG A 209 10.24 -2.33 0.35
CA ARG A 209 10.59 -1.59 -0.88
C ARG A 209 10.67 -0.08 -0.60
N ALA A 210 9.73 0.46 0.17
CA ALA A 210 9.73 1.86 0.61
C ALA A 210 10.96 2.22 1.48
N SER A 211 11.34 1.33 2.40
CA SER A 211 12.50 1.53 3.28
C SER A 211 13.84 1.38 2.54
N LYS A 212 13.91 0.49 1.55
CA LYS A 212 15.09 0.37 0.67
C LYS A 212 15.24 1.60 -0.23
N SER A 213 14.14 2.16 -0.73
CA SER A 213 14.19 3.27 -1.68
C SER A 213 14.49 4.62 -1.05
N ASN A 214 14.08 4.86 0.20
CA ASN A 214 14.23 6.17 0.83
C ASN A 214 14.71 6.06 2.30
N ARG A 215 15.85 6.69 2.60
CA ARG A 215 16.44 6.73 3.95
C ARG A 215 15.50 7.33 4.99
N ARG A 216 14.69 8.34 4.65
CA ARG A 216 13.74 8.98 5.57
C ARG A 216 12.62 8.01 5.95
N ILE A 217 12.04 7.31 4.95
CA ILE A 217 11.05 6.25 5.18
C ILE A 217 11.64 5.19 6.10
N ARG A 218 12.84 4.70 5.81
CA ARG A 218 13.51 3.69 6.66
C ARG A 218 13.72 4.16 8.10
N LYS A 219 14.18 5.41 8.33
CA LYS A 219 14.37 5.96 9.69
C LYS A 219 13.02 6.00 10.42
N PHE A 220 11.97 6.46 9.75
CA PHE A 220 10.62 6.52 10.32
C PHE A 220 10.08 5.12 10.67
N CYS A 221 10.12 4.18 9.72
CA CYS A 221 9.71 2.79 9.96
C CYS A 221 10.52 2.15 11.09
N ARG A 222 11.84 2.35 11.14
CA ARG A 222 12.68 1.81 12.22
C ARG A 222 12.24 2.35 13.58
N LEU A 223 12.01 3.66 13.71
CA LEU A 223 11.60 4.28 14.97
C LEU A 223 10.25 3.74 15.47
N LYS A 224 9.29 3.53 14.56
CA LYS A 224 7.95 3.03 14.90
C LYS A 224 7.91 1.51 15.13
N VAL A 225 8.61 0.73 14.31
CA VAL A 225 8.55 -0.75 14.31
C VAL A 225 9.56 -1.37 15.27
N LEU A 226 10.77 -0.82 15.36
CA LEU A 226 11.87 -1.32 16.19
C LEU A 226 12.39 -0.21 17.13
N PRO A 227 11.55 0.28 18.06
CA PRO A 227 11.96 1.33 18.99
C PRO A 227 13.16 0.88 19.84
N TYR A 228 13.96 1.84 20.30
CA TYR A 228 15.09 1.54 21.16
C TYR A 228 14.59 0.93 22.46
N LEU A 229 14.98 -0.31 22.70
CA LEU A 229 14.74 -0.98 23.96
C LEU A 229 15.92 -0.60 24.82
N GLY A 230 15.67 0.00 25.98
CA GLY A 230 16.72 0.39 26.91
C GLY A 230 17.67 -0.77 27.29
N LYS A 231 18.62 -0.49 28.18
CA LYS A 231 19.72 -1.42 28.50
C LYS A 231 19.29 -2.79 29.08
N ASP A 232 18.07 -2.91 29.61
CA ASP A 232 17.58 -4.13 30.27
C ASP A 232 16.37 -4.74 29.55
N VAL A 233 16.62 -5.46 28.44
CA VAL A 233 15.59 -6.28 27.79
C VAL A 233 15.44 -7.61 28.53
N LYS A 234 14.45 -7.70 29.42
CA LYS A 234 14.19 -8.89 30.24
C LYS A 234 13.17 -9.87 29.64
N ARG A 235 12.44 -9.46 28.59
CA ARG A 235 11.41 -10.27 27.92
C ARG A 235 11.90 -10.79 26.59
N LEU A 236 11.38 -11.94 26.17
CA LEU A 236 11.65 -12.48 24.84
C LEU A 236 11.17 -11.50 23.75
N PRO A 237 11.87 -11.40 22.61
CA PRO A 237 11.51 -10.47 21.55
C PRO A 237 10.11 -10.75 20.96
N GLU A 238 9.64 -12.00 21.01
CA GLU A 238 8.32 -12.45 20.61
C GLU A 238 7.22 -12.19 21.66
N ASP A 239 7.58 -11.88 22.92
CA ASP A 239 6.62 -11.68 24.00
C ASP A 239 6.06 -10.24 24.00
N GLY A 240 4.78 -10.12 23.62
CA GLY A 240 4.00 -8.88 23.68
C GLY A 240 3.11 -8.66 22.45
N ASP A 241 2.47 -7.48 22.41
CA ASP A 241 1.49 -7.09 21.38
C ASP A 241 1.95 -5.90 20.51
N SER A 242 3.24 -5.54 20.57
CA SER A 242 3.80 -4.54 19.68
C SER A 242 4.08 -5.14 18.29
N ILE A 243 4.22 -4.28 17.27
CA ILE A 243 4.58 -4.71 15.90
C ILE A 243 5.88 -5.53 15.93
N ARG A 244 6.89 -5.09 16.71
CA ARG A 244 8.13 -5.84 16.89
C ARG A 244 7.88 -7.28 17.33
N ASN A 245 7.03 -7.46 18.34
CA ASN A 245 6.77 -8.78 18.90
C ASN A 245 6.13 -9.71 17.85
N TYR A 246 5.11 -9.22 17.14
CA TYR A 246 4.48 -10.00 16.08
C TYR A 246 5.44 -10.30 14.93
N LEU A 247 6.29 -9.34 14.51
CA LEU A 247 7.31 -9.61 13.49
C LEU A 247 8.32 -10.67 13.94
N CYS A 248 8.69 -10.68 15.22
CA CYS A 248 9.54 -11.74 15.78
C CYS A 248 8.83 -13.10 15.78
N LYS A 249 7.54 -13.17 16.12
CA LYS A 249 6.74 -14.40 15.99
C LYS A 249 6.70 -14.92 14.54
N LEU A 250 6.61 -14.02 13.55
CA LEU A 250 6.61 -14.42 12.15
C LEU A 250 7.91 -15.07 11.67
N LEU A 251 9.05 -14.84 12.34
CA LEU A 251 10.34 -15.43 11.93
C LEU A 251 10.34 -16.96 12.01
N THR A 252 9.48 -17.54 12.85
CA THR A 252 9.30 -18.99 13.01
C THR A 252 7.95 -19.46 12.45
N HIS A 253 7.33 -18.67 11.57
CA HIS A 253 6.03 -19.00 10.98
C HIS A 253 6.14 -20.26 10.08
N PRO A 254 5.15 -21.18 10.10
CA PRO A 254 5.21 -22.43 9.33
C PRO A 254 5.25 -22.23 7.81
N VAL A 255 4.67 -21.12 7.33
CA VAL A 255 4.75 -20.71 5.92
C VAL A 255 6.04 -19.92 5.69
N GLN A 256 7.03 -20.54 5.04
CA GLN A 256 8.38 -20.01 4.86
C GLN A 256 8.43 -18.59 4.29
N ILE A 257 7.65 -18.30 3.24
CA ILE A 257 7.66 -16.98 2.59
C ILE A 257 7.22 -15.84 3.53
N VAL A 258 6.40 -16.14 4.54
CA VAL A 258 5.97 -15.17 5.56
C VAL A 258 7.14 -14.82 6.47
N GLY A 259 7.86 -15.84 6.96
CA GLY A 259 9.05 -15.64 7.79
C GLY A 259 10.18 -14.94 7.05
N GLU A 260 10.42 -15.30 5.79
CA GLU A 260 11.41 -14.62 4.93
C GLU A 260 11.06 -13.15 4.69
N SER A 261 9.77 -12.85 4.44
CA SER A 261 9.30 -11.47 4.26
C SER A 261 9.49 -10.63 5.52
N ALA A 262 9.20 -11.20 6.69
CA ALA A 262 9.40 -10.53 7.98
C ALA A 262 10.90 -10.30 8.27
N ALA A 263 11.73 -11.33 8.04
CA ALA A 263 13.18 -11.24 8.21
C ALA A 263 13.80 -10.18 7.30
N LEU A 264 13.40 -10.15 6.02
CA LEU A 264 13.87 -9.15 5.06
C LEU A 264 13.50 -7.73 5.49
N PHE A 265 12.27 -7.53 5.97
CA PHE A 265 11.84 -6.21 6.45
C PHE A 265 12.69 -5.75 7.64
N ILE A 266 12.84 -6.60 8.66
CA ILE A 266 13.69 -6.31 9.84
C ILE A 266 15.13 -6.00 9.42
N PHE A 267 15.70 -6.83 8.53
CA PHE A 267 17.06 -6.66 8.03
C PHE A 267 17.27 -5.28 7.36
N VAL A 268 16.32 -4.86 6.52
CA VAL A 268 16.34 -3.53 5.90
C VAL A 268 16.25 -2.42 6.94
N LEU A 269 15.35 -2.52 7.92
CA LEU A 269 15.25 -1.52 9.01
C LEU A 269 16.55 -1.44 9.84
N CYS A 270 17.30 -2.54 9.91
CA CYS A 270 18.62 -2.62 10.52
C CYS A 270 19.79 -2.21 9.61
N LYS A 271 19.50 -1.49 8.51
CA LYS A 271 20.48 -1.01 7.53
C LYS A 271 21.26 -2.13 6.84
N GLU A 272 20.67 -3.32 6.75
CA GLU A 272 21.31 -4.49 6.15
C GLU A 272 22.65 -4.85 6.82
N ASN A 273 22.83 -4.40 8.07
CA ASN A 273 23.97 -4.79 8.88
C ASN A 273 23.78 -6.24 9.26
N ARG A 274 24.73 -7.10 8.88
CA ARG A 274 24.83 -8.42 9.50
C ARG A 274 25.12 -8.20 10.99
N PHE A 275 24.37 -8.87 11.87
CA PHE A 275 24.79 -8.97 13.26
C PHE A 275 26.21 -9.56 13.26
N PRO A 276 27.20 -8.93 13.91
CA PRO A 276 28.54 -9.49 14.04
C PRO A 276 28.50 -10.82 14.80
#